data_AF-U9TN52-F1
#
_entry.id   AF-U9TN52-F1
#
_cell.length_a   1.000
_cell.length_b   1.000
_cell.length_c   1.000
_cell.angle_alpha   90.00
_cell.angle_beta   90.00
_cell.angle_gamma   90.00
#
_symmetry.space_group_name_H-M   'P 1'
#
loop_
_entity.id
_entity.type
_entity.pdbx_description
1 polymer ?
#
loop_
_entity_poly.entity_id
_entity_poly.type
_entity_poly.pdbx_seq_one_letter_code
_entity_poly.pdbx_strand_id
1 'polypeptide(L)'
;MIHHGFHTGNILLDERELLVENQKIFISDMGLCGEVGNTDETKLYGVVRYMLPEVLRGKPYTQAADIYSLGVRPKINVPEALLT
;
A
#
# COMPACT_ATOMS: atom_id res chain seq x y z
N MET A 1 10.03 9.86 4.49
CA MET A 1 9.37 8.69 5.10
C MET A 1 8.93 7.77 3.99
N ILE A 2 8.99 6.45 4.21
CA ILE A 2 8.48 5.40 3.34
C ILE A 2 7.34 4.71 4.11
N HIS A 3 6.20 4.48 3.48
CA HIS A 3 5.02 3.92 4.16
C HIS A 3 5.08 2.39 4.26
N HIS A 4 5.65 1.73 3.26
CA HIS A 4 5.73 0.27 3.12
C HIS A 4 4.41 -0.49 2.95
N GLY A 5 3.27 0.20 3.06
CA GLY A 5 1.93 -0.38 2.93
C GLY A 5 1.00 0.53 2.14
N PHE A 6 1.54 1.40 1.27
CA PHE A 6 0.74 2.42 0.63
C PHE A 6 -0.10 1.85 -0.52
N HIS A 7 -1.37 1.59 -0.26
CA HIS A 7 -2.33 1.10 -1.24
C HIS A 7 -3.71 1.71 -1.02
N THR A 8 -4.61 1.56 -1.99
CA THR A 8 -5.97 2.16 -1.93
C THR A 8 -6.77 1.80 -0.68
N GLY A 9 -6.55 0.62 -0.08
CA GLY A 9 -7.19 0.24 1.19
C GLY A 9 -6.73 1.03 2.43
N ASN A 10 -5.63 1.78 2.33
CA ASN A 10 -5.07 2.62 3.40
C ASN A 10 -5.29 4.12 3.13
N ILE A 11 -6.13 4.45 2.14
CA ILE A 11 -6.58 5.80 1.85
C ILE A 11 -7.98 5.96 2.43
N LEU A 12 -8.11 6.83 3.43
CA LEU A 12 -9.38 7.10 4.09
C LEU A 12 -9.99 8.40 3.55
N LEU A 13 -11.31 8.39 3.39
CA LEU A 13 -12.10 9.55 3.00
C LEU A 13 -12.93 10.01 4.20
N ASP A 14 -12.97 11.32 4.44
CA ASP A 14 -13.88 11.90 5.43
C ASP A 14 -15.31 11.93 4.88
N GLU A 15 -16.15 11.00 5.31
CA GLU A 15 -17.55 10.91 4.86
C GLU A 15 -18.41 12.11 5.28
N ARG A 16 -17.93 12.95 6.21
CA ARG A 16 -18.65 14.17 6.62
C ARG A 16 -18.61 15.26 5.55
N GLU A 17 -17.64 15.21 4.64
CA GLU A 17 -17.47 16.15 3.55
C GLU A 17 -18.07 15.53 2.28
N LEU A 18 -19.39 15.69 2.09
CA LEU A 18 -20.15 15.07 0.98
C LEU A 18 -19.88 15.71 -0.39
N LEU A 19 -19.27 16.89 -0.42
CA LEU A 19 -18.89 17.58 -1.65
C LEU A 19 -17.45 17.21 -2.00
N VAL A 20 -17.25 16.75 -3.24
CA VAL A 20 -15.94 16.32 -3.77
C VAL A 20 -14.86 17.39 -3.57
N GLU A 21 -15.23 18.66 -3.69
CA GLU A 21 -14.36 19.83 -3.53
C GLU A 21 -13.85 20.06 -2.10
N ASN A 22 -14.54 19.53 -1.08
CA ASN A 22 -14.12 19.60 0.32
C ASN A 22 -13.63 18.25 0.86
N GLN A 23 -13.56 17.23 0.01
CA GLN A 23 -13.22 15.87 0.41
C GLN A 23 -11.81 15.85 1.02
N LYS A 24 -11.74 15.56 2.31
CA LYS A 24 -10.46 15.33 3.00
C LYS A 24 -10.02 13.89 2.78
N ILE A 25 -8.75 13.72 2.45
CA ILE A 25 -8.09 12.44 2.20
C ILE A 25 -7.02 12.25 3.28
N PHE A 26 -7.03 11.09 3.92
CA PHE A 26 -6.05 10.71 4.93
C PHE A 26 -5.32 9.44 4.53
N ILE A 27 -4.07 9.34 4.97
CA ILE A 27 -3.26 8.12 4.86
C ILE A 27 -3.26 7.46 6.23
N SER A 28 -3.62 6.17 6.29
CA SER A 28 -3.70 5.39 7.53
C SER A 28 -2.62 4.30 7.61
N ASP A 29 -2.65 3.49 8.67
CA ASP A 29 -1.76 2.33 8.85
C ASP A 29 -0.25 2.68 8.82
N MET A 30 0.11 3.66 9.65
CA MET A 30 1.47 4.18 9.77
C MET A 30 2.42 3.25 10.55
N GLY A 31 1.97 2.06 10.96
CA GLY A 31 2.71 1.15 11.84
C GLY A 31 3.96 0.53 11.22
N LEU A 32 4.03 0.53 9.88
CA LEU A 32 5.17 0.02 9.12
C LEU A 32 6.06 1.14 8.56
N CYS A 33 5.74 2.40 8.82
CA CYS A 33 6.48 3.53 8.23
C CYS A 33 7.95 3.54 8.67
N GLY A 34 8.83 3.83 7.71
CA GLY A 34 10.28 3.87 7.89
C GLY A 34 10.92 5.17 7.40
N GLU A 35 12.16 5.38 7.81
CA GLU A 35 12.99 6.47 7.32
C GLU A 35 13.46 6.21 5.88
N VAL A 36 13.62 7.30 5.11
CA VAL A 36 14.18 7.20 3.74
C VAL A 36 15.66 6.88 3.85
N GLY A 37 16.14 5.89 3.11
CA GLY A 37 17.54 5.46 3.14
C GLY A 37 17.84 4.36 4.15
N ASN A 38 16.84 3.89 4.91
CA ASN A 38 16.97 2.63 5.64
C ASN A 38 16.91 1.46 4.64
N THR A 39 18.08 0.95 4.26
CA THR A 39 18.24 -0.14 3.28
C THR A 39 18.39 -1.49 3.96
N ASP A 40 17.77 -1.70 5.12
CA ASP A 40 17.80 -2.99 5.79
C ASP A 40 17.05 -4.05 4.95
N GLU A 41 17.82 -4.79 4.15
CA GLU A 41 17.34 -5.82 3.22
C GLU A 41 16.73 -7.03 3.95
N THR A 42 16.97 -7.15 5.26
CA THR A 42 16.43 -8.25 6.07
C THR A 42 14.96 -8.10 6.39
N LYS A 43 14.40 -6.90 6.22
CA LYS A 43 13.02 -6.59 6.58
C LYS A 43 12.14 -6.57 5.34
N LEU A 44 11.26 -7.57 5.26
CA LEU A 44 10.18 -7.60 4.29
C LEU A 44 9.01 -6.80 4.85
N TYR A 45 8.64 -5.71 4.18
CA TYR A 45 7.51 -4.87 4.59
C TYR A 45 6.42 -4.86 3.53
N GLY A 46 5.17 -4.71 3.96
CA GLY A 46 4.01 -4.52 3.08
C GLY A 46 3.23 -5.80 2.78
N VAL A 47 2.16 -5.61 1.99
CA VAL A 47 1.25 -6.70 1.62
C VAL A 47 1.66 -7.27 0.26
N VAL A 48 1.90 -8.58 0.19
CA VAL A 48 2.45 -9.29 -1.00
C VAL A 48 1.76 -8.91 -2.31
N ARG A 49 0.43 -8.76 -2.31
CA ARG A 49 -0.37 -8.45 -3.52
C ARG A 49 -0.08 -7.08 -4.14
N TYR A 50 0.55 -6.17 -3.39
CA TYR A 50 0.86 -4.80 -3.81
C TYR A 50 2.36 -4.57 -4.02
N MET A 51 3.17 -5.60 -3.77
CA MET A 51 4.62 -5.46 -3.72
C MET A 51 5.25 -5.52 -5.12
N LEU A 52 6.29 -4.71 -5.33
CA LEU A 52 7.12 -4.79 -6.53
C LEU A 52 7.82 -6.17 -6.63
N PRO A 53 7.91 -6.77 -7.84
CA PRO A 53 8.55 -8.07 -8.03
C PRO A 53 10.00 -8.14 -7.53
N GLU A 54 10.75 -7.05 -7.62
CA GLU A 54 12.12 -6.97 -7.14
C GLU A 54 12.23 -6.89 -5.61
N VAL A 55 11.27 -6.24 -4.94
CA VAL A 55 11.21 -6.21 -3.48
C VAL A 55 10.88 -7.60 -2.94
N LEU A 56 10.00 -8.34 -3.63
CA LEU A 56 9.74 -9.77 -3.34
C LEU A 56 10.98 -10.66 -3.53
N ARG A 57 11.96 -10.21 -4.32
CA ARG A 57 13.25 -10.89 -4.51
C ARG A 57 14.33 -10.42 -3.54
N GLY A 58 13.95 -9.68 -2.50
CA GLY A 58 14.86 -9.20 -1.45
C GLY A 58 15.62 -7.92 -1.79
N LYS A 59 15.27 -7.21 -2.87
CA LYS A 59 15.83 -5.86 -3.07
C LYS A 59 15.27 -4.89 -2.02
N PRO A 60 16.04 -3.86 -1.62
CA PRO A 60 15.57 -2.84 -0.70
C PRO A 60 14.24 -2.22 -1.12
N TYR A 61 13.36 -2.03 -0.15
CA TYR A 61 12.15 -1.23 -0.36
C TYR A 61 12.53 0.24 -0.56
N THR A 62 11.91 0.90 -1.54
CA THR A 62 12.19 2.31 -1.85
C THR A 62 10.89 3.11 -1.89
N GLN A 63 10.99 4.45 -1.90
CA GLN A 63 9.82 5.31 -2.07
C GLN A 63 9.10 5.08 -3.42
N ALA A 64 9.81 4.60 -4.45
CA ALA A 64 9.21 4.20 -5.72
C ALA A 64 8.28 2.99 -5.57
N ALA A 65 8.53 2.11 -4.59
CA ALA A 65 7.67 0.98 -4.30
C ALA A 65 6.31 1.42 -3.75
N ASP A 66 6.26 2.46 -2.91
CA ASP A 66 4.98 3.05 -2.45
C ASP A 66 4.17 3.64 -3.61
N ILE A 67 4.83 4.28 -4.57
CA ILE A 67 4.15 4.84 -5.76
C ILE A 67 3.60 3.71 -6.64
N TYR A 68 4.40 2.64 -6.82
CA TYR A 68 3.96 1.47 -7.56
C TYR A 68 2.75 0.80 -6.91
N SER A 69 2.79 0.54 -5.60
CA SER A 69 1.74 -0.17 -4.87
C SER A 69 0.39 0.56 -4.92
N LEU A 70 0.39 1.89 -5.02
CA LEU A 70 -0.82 2.69 -5.25
C LEU A 70 -1.49 2.38 -6.61
N GLY A 71 -0.69 2.16 -7.64
CA GLY A 71 -1.15 1.89 -9.01
C GLY A 71 -1.55 0.42 -9.25
N VAL A 72 -1.19 -0.50 -8.34
CA VAL A 72 -1.51 -1.92 -8.50
C VAL A 72 -2.98 -2.18 -8.21
N ARG A 73 -3.68 -2.76 -9.20
CA ARG A 73 -5.01 -3.34 -9.03
C ARG A 73 -4.92 -4.86 -8.89
N PRO A 74 -4.83 -5.41 -7.66
CA PRO A 74 -4.71 -6.84 -7.48
C PRO A 74 -6.00 -7.54 -7.92
N LYS A 75 -5.88 -8.58 -8.75
CA LYS A 75 -7.00 -9.47 -9.07
C LYS A 75 -7.27 -10.35 -7.86
N ILE A 76 -8.44 -10.19 -7.25
CA ILE A 76 -8.91 -11.11 -6.23
C ILE A 76 -9.57 -12.27 -6.96
N ASN A 77 -8.96 -13.46 -6.87
CA ASN A 77 -9.61 -14.67 -7.31
C ASN A 77 -10.55 -15.09 -6.18
N VAL A 78 -11.84 -14.79 -6.31
CA VAL A 78 -12.86 -15.33 -5.40
C VAL A 78 -13.08 -16.78 -5.82
N PRO A 79 -12.81 -17.78 -4.97
CA PRO A 79 -13.13 -19.16 -5.29
C PRO A 79 -14.62 -19.29 -5.62
N GLU A 80 -14.97 -19.93 -6.74
CA GLU A 80 -16.38 -20.11 -7.14
C GLU A 80 -17.24 -20.76 -6.05
N ALA A 81 -16.62 -21.53 -5.14
CA ALA A 81 -17.25 -22.12 -3.97
C ALA A 81 -17.80 -21.13 -2.93
N LEU A 82 -17.52 -19.82 -3.05
CA LEU A 82 -18.03 -18.77 -2.17
C LEU A 82 -19.11 -17.90 -2.83
N LEU A 83 -19.54 -18.25 -4.06
CA LEU A 83 -20.59 -17.55 -4.81
C LEU A 83 -21.98 -18.22 -4.74
N THR A 84 -22.13 -19.26 -3.90
CA THR A 84 -23.39 -19.95 -3.59
C THR A 84 -23.89 -19.59 -2.20
#